data_AF-A0A9W8J7R8-F1
#
_entry.id   AF-A0A9W8J7R8-F1
#
_cell.length_a   1.000
_cell.length_b   1.000
_cell.length_c   1.000
_cell.angle_alpha   90.00
_cell.angle_beta   90.00
_cell.angle_gamma   90.00
#
_symmetry.space_group_name_H-M   'P 1'
#
loop_
_entity.id
_entity.type
_entity.pdbx_description
1 polymer ?
#
loop_
_entity_poly.entity_id
_entity_poly.type
_entity_poly.pdbx_seq_one_letter_code
_entity_poly.pdbx_strand_id
1 'polypeptide(L)'
;MVHVLGKKLPDNHLARVKDLTPFQITSLASFLSSPATAPPIPRYPLAPPKFVSPAPTVPLSELQAKFRESQEALVKEKAALAEKGTPAKEWNDPLKSLKIESELRNQIRENIAHQRMIGSYVGRRHAMHLPVRGQNTQTNAKTAKKLNRLDRF
;
A
#
# COMPACT_ATOMS: atom_id res chain seq x y z
N MET A 1 3.77 -1.73 -8.03
CA MET A 1 3.22 -0.99 -6.87
C MET A 1 1.79 -0.52 -7.13
N VAL A 2 1.54 0.29 -8.18
CA VAL A 2 0.19 0.80 -8.53
C VAL A 2 -0.86 -0.30 -8.71
N HIS A 3 -0.50 -1.41 -9.35
CA HIS A 3 -1.42 -2.53 -9.62
C HIS A 3 -1.89 -3.29 -8.36
N VAL A 4 -1.14 -3.21 -7.25
CA VAL A 4 -1.51 -3.86 -5.98
C VAL A 4 -2.39 -2.94 -5.15
N LEU A 5 -2.12 -1.63 -5.17
CA LEU A 5 -2.98 -0.61 -4.55
C LEU A 5 -4.39 -0.62 -5.16
N GLY A 6 -4.51 -0.82 -6.47
CA GLY A 6 -5.81 -0.94 -7.16
C GLY A 6 -6.66 -2.14 -6.72
N LYS A 7 -6.03 -3.21 -6.21
CA LYS A 7 -6.75 -4.36 -5.62
C LYS A 7 -7.22 -4.11 -4.19
N LYS A 8 -6.75 -3.01 -3.58
CA LYS A 8 -7.08 -2.62 -2.20
C LYS A 8 -8.41 -1.85 -2.11
N LEU A 9 -8.86 -1.31 -3.23
CA LEU A 9 -10.16 -0.68 -3.39
C LEU A 9 -11.12 -1.68 -4.07
N PRO A 10 -12.34 -1.88 -3.55
CA PRO A 10 -13.34 -2.68 -4.25
C PRO A 10 -13.60 -2.08 -5.63
N ASP A 11 -13.61 -2.94 -6.65
CA ASP A 11 -14.05 -2.69 -8.04
C ASP A 11 -13.26 -1.67 -8.90
N ASN A 12 -12.12 -1.18 -8.43
CA ASN A 12 -11.40 -0.08 -9.08
C ASN A 12 -10.23 -0.47 -10.00
N HIS A 13 -10.18 -1.69 -10.52
CA HIS A 13 -9.07 -2.15 -11.36
C HIS A 13 -9.02 -1.50 -12.77
N LEU A 14 -10.13 -0.88 -13.19
CA LEU A 14 -10.24 -0.11 -14.44
C LEU A 14 -10.50 1.39 -14.23
N ALA A 15 -10.74 1.82 -12.98
CA ALA A 15 -11.07 3.20 -12.65
C ALA A 15 -9.82 4.09 -12.74
N ARG A 16 -9.94 5.28 -13.34
CA ARG A 16 -8.85 6.28 -13.33
C ARG A 16 -8.88 7.01 -12.00
N VAL A 17 -7.75 7.62 -11.61
CA VAL A 17 -7.62 8.40 -10.36
C VAL A 17 -8.73 9.45 -10.20
N LYS A 18 -9.16 10.05 -11.33
CA LYS A 18 -10.24 11.05 -11.37
C LYS A 18 -11.64 10.51 -11.04
N ASP A 19 -11.84 9.21 -11.17
CA ASP A 19 -13.13 8.54 -10.97
C ASP A 19 -13.28 8.07 -9.50
N LEU A 20 -12.26 8.28 -8.64
CA LEU A 20 -12.28 7.90 -7.24
C LEU A 20 -13.09 8.90 -6.40
N THR A 21 -13.79 8.36 -5.40
CA THR A 21 -14.47 9.19 -4.40
C THR A 21 -13.45 9.85 -3.46
N PRO A 22 -13.79 11.02 -2.85
CA PRO A 22 -12.92 11.67 -1.87
C PRO A 22 -12.55 10.77 -0.68
N PHE A 23 -13.48 9.89 -0.26
CA PHE A 23 -13.23 8.90 0.78
C PHE A 23 -12.15 7.88 0.37
N GLN A 24 -12.22 7.37 -0.87
CA GLN A 24 -11.22 6.46 -1.40
C GLN A 24 -9.84 7.12 -1.54
N ILE A 25 -9.80 8.39 -1.95
CA ILE A 25 -8.57 9.19 -2.02
C ILE A 25 -7.96 9.35 -0.61
N THR A 26 -8.79 9.69 0.38
CA THR A 26 -8.35 9.86 1.77
C THR A 26 -7.85 8.55 2.37
N SER A 27 -8.54 7.44 2.10
CA SER A 27 -8.12 6.10 2.53
C SER A 27 -6.80 5.69 1.88
N LEU A 28 -6.58 5.98 0.59
CA LEU A 28 -5.31 5.72 -0.10
C LEU A 28 -4.19 6.59 0.47
N ALA A 29 -4.44 7.88 0.67
CA ALA A 29 -3.46 8.82 1.22
C ALA A 29 -3.03 8.42 2.64
N SER A 30 -4.00 8.06 3.49
CA SER A 30 -3.76 7.52 4.83
C SER A 30 -2.92 6.25 4.78
N PHE A 31 -3.24 5.32 3.86
CA PHE A 31 -2.46 4.09 3.68
C PHE A 31 -1.03 4.35 3.21
N LEU A 32 -0.81 5.29 2.28
CA LEU A 32 0.53 5.65 1.80
C LEU A 32 1.34 6.38 2.87
N SER A 33 0.68 7.08 3.80
CA SER A 33 1.34 7.76 4.92
C SER A 33 1.65 6.81 6.09
N SER A 34 0.76 5.89 6.41
CA SER A 34 0.95 4.89 7.47
C SER A 34 0.27 3.57 7.11
N PRO A 35 0.97 2.67 6.41
CA PRO A 35 0.37 1.42 5.93
C PRO A 35 0.10 0.43 7.06
N ALA A 36 0.81 0.56 8.20
CA ALA A 36 0.62 -0.26 9.39
C ALA A 36 -0.67 0.09 10.15
N THR A 37 -1.05 1.38 10.19
CA THR A 37 -2.23 1.89 10.92
C THR A 37 -3.51 1.85 10.08
N ALA A 38 -3.39 1.63 8.77
CA ALA A 38 -4.56 1.63 7.91
C ALA A 38 -5.53 0.50 8.26
N PRO A 39 -6.84 0.80 8.34
CA PRO A 39 -7.84 -0.21 8.66
C PRO A 39 -7.80 -1.33 7.60
N PRO A 40 -7.91 -2.61 8.02
CA PRO A 40 -8.03 -3.70 7.08
C PRO A 40 -9.28 -3.48 6.23
N ILE A 41 -9.15 -3.76 4.92
CA ILE A 41 -10.28 -3.65 4.01
C ILE A 41 -11.37 -4.61 4.51
N PRO A 42 -12.60 -4.14 4.74
CA PRO A 42 -13.70 -5.04 5.06
C PRO A 42 -13.90 -5.97 3.85
N ARG A 43 -13.53 -7.24 4.02
CA ARG A 43 -13.86 -8.29 3.05
C ARG A 43 -15.34 -8.61 3.23
N TYR A 44 -16.17 -7.94 2.46
CA TYR A 44 -17.53 -8.40 2.28
C TYR A 44 -17.48 -9.71 1.50
N PRO A 45 -18.14 -10.77 1.99
CA PRO A 45 -18.23 -12.00 1.21
C PRO A 45 -18.85 -11.63 -0.15
N LEU A 46 -18.14 -11.96 -1.23
CA LEU A 46 -18.75 -11.89 -2.55
C LEU A 46 -19.98 -12.80 -2.54
N ALA A 47 -21.04 -12.35 -3.21
CA ALA A 47 -22.23 -13.17 -3.39
C ALA A 47 -21.80 -14.54 -3.95
N PRO A 48 -22.27 -15.67 -3.38
CA PRO A 48 -21.90 -16.98 -3.87
C PRO A 48 -22.34 -17.15 -5.33
N PRO A 49 -21.71 -18.03 -6.12
CA PRO A 49 -22.05 -18.19 -7.54
C PRO A 49 -23.50 -18.65 -7.79
N LYS A 50 -24.19 -19.13 -6.75
CA LYS A 50 -25.62 -19.50 -6.77
C LYS A 50 -26.55 -18.39 -6.26
N PHE A 51 -26.03 -17.18 -6.02
CA PHE A 51 -26.82 -16.08 -5.49
C PHE A 51 -27.79 -15.56 -6.55
N VAL A 52 -29.07 -15.66 -6.26
CA VAL A 52 -30.16 -15.10 -7.06
C VAL A 52 -30.68 -13.88 -6.32
N SER A 53 -30.71 -12.73 -7.00
CA SER A 53 -31.24 -11.51 -6.40
C SER A 53 -32.74 -11.66 -6.08
N PRO A 54 -33.21 -11.22 -4.91
CA PRO A 54 -34.62 -11.27 -4.56
C PRO A 54 -35.47 -10.43 -5.53
N ALA A 55 -36.71 -10.85 -5.76
CA ALA A 55 -37.64 -10.11 -6.60
C ALA A 55 -37.95 -8.72 -6.02
N PRO A 56 -38.17 -7.68 -6.86
CA PRO A 56 -38.44 -6.32 -6.38
C PRO A 56 -39.74 -6.18 -5.58
N THR A 57 -40.63 -7.17 -5.66
CA THR A 57 -41.91 -7.22 -4.94
C THR A 57 -41.76 -7.59 -3.46
N VAL A 58 -40.62 -8.12 -3.02
CA VAL A 58 -40.44 -8.62 -1.65
C VAL A 58 -40.37 -7.43 -0.67
N PRO A 59 -41.16 -7.41 0.42
CA PRO A 59 -41.14 -6.32 1.39
C PRO A 59 -39.78 -6.23 2.11
N LEU A 60 -39.37 -5.00 2.45
CA LEU A 60 -38.07 -4.71 3.06
C LEU A 60 -37.84 -5.46 4.38
N SER A 61 -38.89 -5.67 5.16
CA SER A 61 -38.83 -6.40 6.45
C SER A 61 -38.32 -7.83 6.27
N GLU A 62 -38.84 -8.52 5.25
CA GLU A 62 -38.46 -9.91 4.96
C GLU A 62 -37.02 -9.99 4.42
N LEU A 63 -36.59 -8.99 3.63
CA LEU A 63 -35.21 -8.88 3.16
C LEU A 63 -34.24 -8.64 4.32
N GLN A 64 -34.60 -7.77 5.27
CA GLN A 64 -33.81 -7.51 6.47
C GLN A 64 -33.71 -8.75 7.38
N ALA A 65 -34.79 -9.52 7.52
CA ALA A 65 -34.79 -10.77 8.27
C ALA A 65 -33.85 -11.81 7.63
N LYS A 66 -33.99 -12.05 6.32
CA LYS A 66 -33.09 -12.96 5.56
C LYS A 66 -31.63 -12.52 5.63
N PHE A 67 -31.36 -11.22 5.58
CA PHE A 67 -30.01 -10.69 5.74
C PHE A 67 -29.45 -11.01 7.13
N ARG A 68 -30.22 -10.77 8.21
CA ARG A 68 -29.80 -11.10 9.58
C ARG A 68 -29.53 -12.58 9.77
N GLU A 69 -30.43 -13.45 9.29
CA GLU A 69 -30.25 -14.90 9.32
C GLU A 69 -28.97 -15.33 8.59
N SER A 70 -28.69 -14.74 7.42
CA SER A 70 -27.46 -15.02 6.68
C SER A 70 -26.20 -14.54 7.42
N GLN A 71 -26.27 -13.40 8.13
CA GLN A 71 -25.17 -12.89 8.96
C GLN A 71 -24.93 -13.79 10.16
N GLU A 72 -25.99 -14.22 10.85
CA GLU A 72 -25.91 -15.15 11.98
C GLU A 72 -25.32 -16.49 11.57
N ALA A 73 -25.73 -17.03 10.42
CA ALA A 73 -25.16 -18.25 9.85
C ALA A 73 -23.67 -18.09 9.54
N LEU A 74 -23.26 -16.98 8.92
CA LEU A 74 -21.85 -16.67 8.65
C LEU A 74 -21.01 -16.52 9.93
N VAL A 75 -21.57 -15.89 10.98
CA VAL A 75 -20.90 -15.77 12.28
C VAL A 75 -20.72 -17.13 12.93
N LYS A 76 -21.75 -18.00 12.87
CA LYS A 76 -21.71 -19.36 13.41
C LYS A 76 -20.71 -20.25 12.67
N GLU A 77 -20.65 -20.14 11.35
CA GLU A 77 -19.66 -20.83 10.50
C GLU A 77 -18.23 -20.35 10.80
N LYS A 78 -18.02 -19.03 10.91
CA LYS A 78 -16.73 -18.45 11.33
C LYS A 78 -16.30 -18.90 12.72
N ALA A 79 -17.23 -19.00 13.67
CA ALA A 79 -16.96 -19.51 15.01
C ALA A 79 -16.54 -20.99 14.98
N ALA A 80 -17.22 -21.83 14.19
CA ALA A 80 -16.84 -23.24 14.01
C ALA A 80 -15.48 -23.42 13.29
N LEU A 81 -15.14 -22.53 12.35
CA LEU A 81 -13.82 -22.47 11.71
C LEU A 81 -12.72 -21.98 12.66
N ALA A 82 -13.04 -21.10 13.61
CA ALA A 82 -12.10 -20.63 14.63
C ALA A 82 -11.69 -21.77 15.59
N GLU A 83 -12.60 -22.68 15.94
CA GLU A 83 -12.29 -23.86 16.76
C GLU A 83 -11.39 -24.88 16.05
N LYS A 84 -11.42 -24.94 14.72
CA LYS A 84 -10.58 -25.84 13.91
C LYS A 84 -9.12 -25.40 13.79
N GLY A 85 -8.73 -24.27 14.39
CA GLY A 85 -7.33 -23.86 14.55
C GLY A 85 -6.55 -23.61 13.26
N THR A 86 -7.17 -23.66 12.09
CA THR A 86 -6.51 -23.24 10.84
C THR A 86 -6.39 -21.73 10.87
N PRO A 87 -5.17 -21.15 11.01
CA PRO A 87 -5.03 -19.71 10.96
C PRO A 87 -5.54 -19.27 9.60
N ALA A 88 -6.57 -18.42 9.60
CA ALA A 88 -7.04 -17.76 8.39
C ALA A 88 -5.79 -17.21 7.70
N LYS A 89 -5.54 -17.63 6.45
CA LYS A 89 -4.33 -17.28 5.69
C LYS A 89 -4.19 -15.77 5.67
N GLU A 90 -3.41 -15.24 6.61
CA GLU A 90 -3.13 -13.81 6.72
C GLU A 90 -2.43 -13.44 5.42
N TRP A 91 -3.13 -12.68 4.59
CA TRP A 91 -2.53 -12.17 3.38
C TRP A 91 -1.57 -11.09 3.84
N ASN A 92 -0.30 -11.46 4.01
CA ASN A 92 0.74 -10.53 4.40
C ASN A 92 0.85 -9.50 3.27
N ASP A 93 0.29 -8.32 3.49
CA ASP A 93 0.23 -7.27 2.48
C ASP A 93 1.66 -6.78 2.24
N PRO A 94 2.26 -7.05 1.06
CA PRO A 94 3.65 -6.67 0.78
C PRO A 94 3.85 -5.16 0.80
N LEU A 95 2.76 -4.38 0.76
CA LEU A 95 2.80 -2.93 0.83
C LEU A 95 3.03 -2.42 2.26
N LYS A 96 2.79 -3.23 3.31
CA LYS A 96 3.04 -2.82 4.71
C LYS A 96 4.51 -2.61 5.03
N SER A 97 5.42 -3.33 4.38
CA SER A 97 6.86 -3.24 4.61
C SER A 97 7.57 -2.23 3.69
N LEU A 98 6.85 -1.54 2.80
CA LEU A 98 7.45 -0.60 1.88
C LEU A 98 7.67 0.74 2.56
N LYS A 99 8.91 1.22 2.49
CA LYS A 99 9.25 2.60 2.87
C LYS A 99 8.81 3.54 1.76
N ILE A 100 7.93 4.47 2.10
CA ILE A 100 7.32 5.39 1.14
C ILE A 100 7.99 6.75 1.26
N GLU A 101 8.08 7.44 0.12
CA GLU A 101 8.61 8.78 -0.13
C GLU A 101 9.42 9.45 0.99
N SER A 102 8.78 9.97 2.05
CA SER A 102 9.46 10.70 3.13
C SER A 102 10.43 9.81 3.91
N GLU A 103 10.02 8.61 4.30
CA GLU A 103 10.85 7.67 5.03
C GLU A 103 12.03 7.18 4.17
N LEU A 104 11.77 6.90 2.88
CA LEU A 104 12.80 6.51 1.94
C LEU A 104 13.83 7.63 1.72
N ARG A 105 13.37 8.88 1.61
CA ARG A 105 14.25 10.05 1.49
C ARG A 105 15.12 10.22 2.73
N ASN A 106 14.54 10.13 3.92
CA ASN A 106 15.28 10.22 5.19
C ASN A 106 16.34 9.12 5.27
N GLN A 107 15.98 7.87 4.99
CA GLN A 107 16.93 6.75 4.99
C GLN A 107 18.07 6.96 3.98
N ILE A 108 17.79 7.48 2.79
CA ILE A 108 18.83 7.79 1.80
C ILE A 108 19.78 8.88 2.33
N ARG A 109 19.24 9.96 2.94
CA ARG A 109 20.06 11.03 3.53
C ARG A 109 20.94 10.50 4.66
N GLU A 110 20.39 9.68 5.55
CA GLU A 110 21.11 9.02 6.65
C GLU A 110 22.23 8.12 6.13
N ASN A 111 21.94 7.29 5.13
CA ASN A 111 22.94 6.41 4.51
C ASN A 111 24.10 7.21 3.90
N ILE A 112 23.82 8.31 3.20
CA ILE A 112 24.86 9.15 2.60
C ILE A 112 25.65 9.89 3.70
N ALA A 113 24.96 10.41 4.73
CA ALA A 113 25.61 11.07 5.87
C ALA A 113 26.57 10.11 6.60
N HIS A 114 26.13 8.86 6.82
CA HIS A 114 26.93 7.81 7.41
C HIS A 114 28.17 7.48 6.55
N GLN A 115 28.00 7.33 5.23
CA GLN A 115 29.12 7.09 4.32
C GLN A 115 30.15 8.23 4.30
N ARG A 116 29.68 9.48 4.46
CA ARG A 116 30.53 10.68 4.62
C ARG A 116 31.29 10.67 5.95
N MET A 117 30.61 10.36 7.06
CA MET A 117 31.23 10.28 8.39
C MET A 117 32.33 9.21 8.44
N ILE A 118 32.09 8.03 7.86
CA ILE A 118 33.08 6.94 7.80
C ILE A 118 34.31 7.32 6.95
N GLY A 119 34.17 8.27 6.02
CA GLY A 119 35.26 8.63 5.10
C GLY A 119 35.45 7.65 3.94
N SER A 120 34.44 6.82 3.64
CA SER A 120 34.46 5.87 2.50
C SER A 120 34.69 6.59 1.16
N TYR A 121 35.20 5.88 0.14
CA TYR A 121 35.35 6.43 -1.21
C TYR A 121 34.04 7.05 -1.72
N VAL A 122 32.93 6.35 -1.52
CA VAL A 122 31.58 6.80 -1.88
C VAL A 122 31.22 8.11 -1.15
N GLY A 123 31.47 8.18 0.16
CA GLY A 123 31.25 9.37 0.97
C GLY A 123 32.04 10.59 0.47
N ARG A 124 33.33 10.41 0.15
CA ARG A 124 34.16 11.48 -0.42
C ARG A 124 33.62 11.96 -1.78
N ARG A 125 33.16 11.04 -2.63
CA ARG A 125 32.56 11.39 -3.94
C ARG A 125 31.25 12.17 -3.78
N HIS A 126 30.39 11.78 -2.83
CA HIS A 126 29.19 12.55 -2.49
C HIS A 126 29.52 13.93 -1.94
N ALA A 127 30.52 14.08 -1.07
CA ALA A 127 30.96 15.38 -0.56
C ALA A 127 31.48 16.31 -1.69
N MET A 128 32.17 15.74 -2.68
CA MET A 128 32.67 16.45 -3.85
C MET A 128 31.61 16.66 -4.96
N HIS A 129 30.37 16.19 -4.75
CA HIS A 129 29.29 16.24 -5.74
C HIS A 129 29.65 15.54 -7.07
N LEU A 130 30.45 14.48 -7.00
CA LEU A 130 30.91 13.71 -8.17
C LEU A 130 30.13 12.40 -8.31
N PRO A 131 30.03 11.84 -9.53
CA PRO A 131 29.52 10.49 -9.74
C PRO A 131 30.27 9.43 -8.93
N VAL A 132 29.51 8.51 -8.34
CA VAL A 132 30.03 7.50 -7.39
C VAL A 132 30.45 6.20 -8.07
N ARG A 133 29.71 5.78 -9.12
CA ARG A 133 29.84 4.45 -9.74
C ARG A 133 31.00 4.33 -10.75
N GLY A 134 32.12 5.02 -10.52
CA GLY A 134 33.31 4.92 -11.37
C GLY A 134 33.18 5.58 -12.76
N GLN A 135 32.21 6.47 -12.95
CA GLN A 135 32.04 7.20 -14.21
C GLN A 135 33.18 8.21 -14.43
N ASN A 136 33.60 8.40 -15.68
CA ASN A 136 34.63 9.38 -16.04
C ASN A 136 34.15 10.83 -15.78
N THR A 137 34.91 11.59 -15.00
CA THR A 137 34.57 12.95 -14.58
C THR A 137 35.32 14.06 -15.31
N GLN A 138 36.23 13.72 -16.23
CA GLN A 138 37.00 14.70 -16.98
C GLN A 138 36.10 15.57 -17.88
N THR A 139 35.17 14.95 -18.60
CA THR A 139 34.26 15.63 -19.55
C THR A 139 32.83 15.75 -19.04
N ASN A 140 32.31 14.74 -18.33
CA ASN A 140 30.87 14.56 -18.10
C ASN A 140 30.39 14.83 -16.66
N ALA A 141 31.12 15.62 -15.86
CA ALA A 141 30.78 15.85 -14.45
C ALA A 141 29.84 17.04 -14.18
N LYS A 142 29.58 17.93 -15.15
CA LYS A 142 28.86 19.20 -14.91
C LYS A 142 27.46 19.01 -14.31
N THR A 143 26.66 18.12 -14.92
CA THR A 143 25.29 17.84 -14.46
C THR A 143 25.28 17.19 -13.08
N ALA A 144 26.19 16.24 -12.82
CA ALA A 144 26.31 15.59 -11.54
C ALA A 144 26.69 16.58 -10.43
N LYS A 145 27.65 17.49 -10.68
CA LYS A 145 28.03 18.53 -9.71
C LYS A 145 26.85 19.43 -9.33
N LYS A 146 26.01 19.80 -10.30
CA LYS A 146 24.80 20.61 -10.05
C LYS A 146 23.72 19.85 -9.28
N LEU A 147 23.57 18.57 -9.55
CA LEU A 147 22.41 17.76 -9.12
C LEU A 147 22.70 16.78 -7.97
N ASN A 148 23.95 16.51 -7.62
CA ASN A 148 24.32 15.57 -6.56
C ASN A 148 24.48 16.31 -5.23
N ARG A 149 23.42 17.00 -4.80
CA ARG A 149 23.34 17.71 -3.51
C ARG A 149 22.51 16.89 -2.54
N LEU A 150 22.87 16.91 -1.25
CA LEU A 150 22.09 16.23 -0.21
C LEU A 150 20.68 16.78 -0.09
N ASP A 151 20.51 18.08 -0.25
CA ASP A 151 19.22 18.78 -0.10
C ASP A 151 18.34 18.70 -1.36
N ARG A 152 18.72 17.88 -2.35
CA ARG A 152 17.92 17.72 -3.57
C ARG A 152 16.57 17.00 -3.31
N PHE A 153 16.43 16.32 -2.18
CA PHE A 153 15.30 15.44 -1.87
C PHE A 153 14.50 15.85 -0.62
#